data_AF-A0A7S7LVP5-F1
#
_entry.id   AF-A0A7S7LVP5-F1
#
_cell.length_a   1.000
_cell.length_b   1.000
_cell.length_c   1.000
_cell.angle_alpha   90.00
_cell.angle_beta   90.00
_cell.angle_gamma   90.00
#
_symmetry.space_group_name_H-M   'P 1'
#
loop_
_entity.id
_entity.type
_entity.pdbx_description
1 polymer ?
#
loop_
_entity_poly.entity_id
_entity_poly.type
_entity_poly.pdbx_seq_one_letter_code
_entity_poly.pdbx_strand_id
1 'polypeptide(L)'
;MKIIKAVLLIIALTTLLHAKSPFTLTGVKSYYPVVELHSDRIDKKYKKIVLDSLIEMSNELGVNTNNFSSRSLTFLINYISVGDILALKVSLVLGEDVMRLDTKDEIFVLAYAKSRIFVVENIEDDLMDNVEDLLEEFAEQYREDQL
;
A
#
# COMPACT_ATOMS: atom_id res chain seq x y z
N MET A 1 -12.14 -19.12 40.56
CA MET A 1 -11.12 -18.03 40.47
C MET A 1 -9.99 -18.30 39.48
N LYS A 2 -9.32 -19.46 39.48
CA LYS A 2 -8.19 -19.73 38.56
C LYS A 2 -8.57 -19.67 37.07
N ILE A 3 -9.73 -20.23 36.71
CA ILE A 3 -10.24 -20.24 35.33
C ILE A 3 -10.56 -18.82 34.85
N ILE A 4 -11.26 -18.02 35.67
CA ILE A 4 -11.59 -16.62 35.33
C ILE A 4 -10.33 -15.78 35.13
N LYS A 5 -9.29 -15.97 35.97
CA LYS A 5 -8.00 -15.30 35.80
C LYS A 5 -7.29 -15.72 34.51
N ALA A 6 -7.36 -17.00 34.13
CA ALA A 6 -6.79 -17.49 32.87
C ALA A 6 -7.51 -16.90 31.65
N VAL A 7 -8.85 -16.81 31.69
CA VAL A 7 -9.65 -16.19 30.61
C VAL A 7 -9.32 -14.71 30.46
N LEU A 8 -9.23 -13.95 31.56
CA LEU A 8 -8.84 -12.54 31.52
C LEU A 8 -7.42 -12.33 30.98
N LEU A 9 -6.49 -13.23 31.33
CA LEU A 9 -5.13 -13.19 30.81
C LEU A 9 -5.11 -13.41 29.30
N ILE A 10 -5.88 -14.38 28.79
CA ILE A 10 -5.96 -14.66 27.35
C ILE A 10 -6.53 -13.46 26.59
N ILE A 11 -7.59 -12.82 27.10
CA ILE A 11 -8.16 -11.61 26.48
C ILE A 11 -7.13 -10.47 26.45
N ALA A 12 -6.36 -10.28 27.53
CA ALA A 12 -5.30 -9.28 27.57
C ALA A 12 -4.12 -9.58 26.62
N LEU A 13 -3.84 -10.86 26.34
CA LEU A 13 -2.83 -11.23 25.34
C LEU A 13 -3.31 -11.02 23.91
N THR A 14 -4.61 -11.12 23.63
CA THR A 14 -5.14 -10.90 22.27
C THR A 14 -5.00 -9.46 21.79
N THR A 15 -4.96 -8.48 22.69
CA THR A 15 -4.73 -7.07 22.32
C THR A 15 -3.27 -6.76 21.96
N LEU A 16 -2.35 -7.71 22.18
CA LEU A 16 -0.93 -7.56 21.83
C LEU A 16 -0.60 -8.25 20.49
N LEU A 17 -1.55 -8.97 19.89
CA LEU A 17 -1.40 -9.66 18.61
C LEU A 17 -1.73 -8.72 17.45
N HIS A 18 -1.02 -7.59 17.34
CA HIS A 18 -1.01 -6.81 16.10
C HIS A 18 0.19 -7.28 15.27
N ALA A 19 -0.09 -8.06 14.22
CA ALA A 19 0.94 -8.42 13.26
C ALA A 19 1.26 -7.18 12.41
N LYS A 20 2.29 -6.44 12.79
CA LYS A 20 2.84 -5.35 11.98
C LYS A 20 3.39 -5.93 10.68
N SER A 21 3.20 -5.23 9.56
CA SER A 21 3.78 -5.68 8.29
C SER A 21 5.32 -5.73 8.37
N PRO A 22 6.02 -6.52 7.53
CA PRO A 22 7.48 -6.54 7.52
C PRO A 22 8.09 -5.25 6.93
N PHE A 23 7.25 -4.33 6.47
CA PHE A 23 7.62 -3.07 5.85
C PHE A 23 7.74 -1.96 6.90
N THR A 24 8.56 -0.95 6.62
CA THR A 24 8.70 0.24 7.46
C THR A 24 8.72 1.50 6.60
N LEU A 25 7.93 2.48 7.00
CA LEU A 25 7.82 3.79 6.36
C LEU A 25 8.57 4.88 7.13
N THR A 26 9.36 4.50 8.13
CA THR A 26 10.14 5.44 8.94
C THR A 26 11.12 6.22 8.06
N GLY A 27 11.13 7.54 8.21
CA GLY A 27 12.05 8.43 7.47
C GLY A 27 11.65 8.72 6.01
N VAL A 28 10.51 8.20 5.54
CA VAL A 28 9.95 8.55 4.23
C VAL A 28 9.40 9.99 4.29
N LYS A 29 10.12 10.93 3.68
CA LYS A 29 9.72 12.36 3.62
C LYS A 29 9.24 12.81 2.24
N SER A 30 9.57 12.04 1.21
CA SER A 30 9.23 12.34 -0.19
C SER A 30 9.22 11.08 -1.04
N TYR A 31 8.28 11.01 -1.98
CA TYR A 31 8.25 10.01 -3.04
C TYR A 31 7.60 10.58 -4.29
N TYR A 32 7.89 9.98 -5.44
CA TYR A 32 7.25 10.30 -6.70
C TYR A 32 5.98 9.45 -6.87
N PRO A 33 4.78 10.03 -6.92
CA PRO A 33 3.54 9.28 -7.08
C PRO A 33 3.38 8.80 -8.53
N VAL A 34 3.08 7.53 -8.72
CA VAL A 34 2.94 6.89 -10.04
C VAL A 34 1.70 6.01 -10.05
N VAL A 35 1.00 5.98 -11.19
CA VAL A 35 -0.10 5.04 -11.41
C VAL A 35 0.12 4.38 -12.77
N GLU A 36 0.25 3.06 -12.79
CA GLU A 36 0.36 2.28 -14.01
C GLU A 36 -0.85 1.38 -14.21
N LEU A 37 -1.48 1.55 -15.38
CA LEU A 37 -2.59 0.73 -15.85
C LEU A 37 -2.05 -0.24 -16.90
N HIS A 38 -1.95 -1.52 -16.57
CA HIS A 38 -1.52 -2.58 -17.49
C HIS A 38 -2.71 -3.32 -18.10
N SER A 39 -3.71 -2.57 -18.57
CA SER A 39 -4.89 -3.10 -19.24
C SER A 39 -5.52 -2.04 -20.12
N ASP A 40 -5.98 -2.45 -21.30
CA ASP A 40 -6.82 -1.68 -22.21
C ASP A 40 -8.31 -1.74 -21.85
N ARG A 41 -8.70 -2.64 -20.93
CA ARG A 41 -10.07 -2.81 -20.45
C ARG A 41 -10.49 -1.81 -19.36
N ILE A 42 -9.56 -0.97 -18.90
CA ILE A 42 -9.79 0.06 -17.88
C ILE A 42 -9.66 1.41 -18.56
N ASP A 43 -10.66 2.26 -18.39
CA ASP A 43 -10.62 3.60 -18.96
C ASP A 43 -9.43 4.39 -18.38
N LYS A 44 -8.68 5.05 -19.26
CA LYS A 44 -7.51 5.86 -18.88
C LYS A 44 -7.85 6.98 -17.91
N LYS A 45 -9.12 7.41 -17.83
CA LYS A 45 -9.60 8.38 -16.84
C LYS A 45 -9.22 7.97 -15.41
N TYR A 46 -9.28 6.67 -15.10
CA TYR A 46 -8.97 6.17 -13.75
C TYR A 46 -7.50 6.34 -13.38
N LYS A 47 -6.57 6.36 -14.34
CA LYS A 47 -5.14 6.66 -14.05
C LYS A 47 -5.00 8.02 -13.39
N LYS A 48 -5.73 9.02 -13.89
CA LYS A 48 -5.70 10.37 -13.33
C LYS A 48 -6.41 10.44 -11.99
N ILE A 49 -7.59 9.84 -11.86
CA ILE A 49 -8.37 9.86 -10.61
C ILE A 49 -7.55 9.24 -9.48
N VAL A 50 -6.99 8.05 -9.68
CA VAL A 50 -6.16 7.37 -8.66
C VAL A 50 -4.90 8.16 -8.33
N LEU A 51 -4.29 8.82 -9.32
CA LEU A 51 -3.11 9.67 -9.09
C LEU A 51 -3.47 10.88 -8.22
N ASP A 52 -4.61 11.52 -8.51
CA ASP A 52 -5.09 12.66 -7.74
C ASP A 52 -5.38 12.24 -6.28
N SER A 53 -6.03 11.09 -6.04
CA SER A 53 -6.25 10.53 -4.70
C SER A 53 -4.94 10.19 -3.96
N LEU A 54 -3.95 9.65 -4.66
CA LEU A 54 -2.63 9.37 -4.09
C LEU A 54 -1.94 10.66 -3.66
N ILE A 55 -1.98 11.71 -4.49
CA ILE A 55 -1.42 13.03 -4.18
C ILE A 55 -2.16 13.68 -3.00
N GLU A 56 -3.48 13.59 -2.96
CA GLU A 56 -4.30 14.11 -1.88
C GLU A 56 -3.90 13.48 -0.54
N MET A 57 -3.89 12.14 -0.45
CA MET A 57 -3.42 11.41 0.73
C MET A 57 -1.98 11.81 1.11
N SER A 58 -1.08 11.93 0.13
CA SER A 58 0.31 12.34 0.37
C SER A 58 0.40 13.73 1.01
N ASN A 59 -0.42 14.67 0.54
CA ASN A 59 -0.48 16.03 1.07
C ASN A 59 -1.02 16.05 2.51
N GLU A 60 -2.05 15.24 2.80
CA GLU A 60 -2.57 15.09 4.17
C GLU A 60 -1.52 14.53 5.14
N LEU A 61 -0.68 13.62 4.67
CA LEU A 61 0.44 13.07 5.44
C LEU A 61 1.66 14.01 5.52
N GLY A 62 1.64 15.15 4.81
CA GLY A 62 2.76 16.09 4.75
C GLY A 62 3.97 15.54 3.97
N VAL A 63 3.77 14.56 3.09
CA VAL A 63 4.82 13.98 2.26
C VAL A 63 5.01 14.81 0.99
N ASN A 64 6.26 15.12 0.65
CA ASN A 64 6.55 15.91 -0.56
C ASN A 64 6.50 15.04 -1.84
N THR A 65 5.63 15.43 -2.77
CA THR A 65 5.41 14.75 -4.08
C THR A 65 5.79 15.61 -5.29
N ASN A 66 6.22 16.86 -5.10
CA ASN A 66 6.37 17.86 -6.17
C ASN A 66 7.60 17.67 -7.07
N ASN A 67 8.61 16.92 -6.61
CA ASN A 67 9.87 16.72 -7.31
C ASN A 67 10.14 15.22 -7.51
N PHE A 68 10.96 14.88 -8.50
CA PHE A 68 11.51 13.53 -8.60
C PHE A 68 12.21 13.15 -7.30
N SER A 69 11.82 12.00 -6.76
CA SER A 69 12.40 11.36 -5.57
C SER A 69 13.09 10.07 -6.00
N SER A 70 14.11 9.64 -5.25
CA SER A 70 14.68 8.29 -5.38
C SER A 70 13.71 7.19 -4.96
N ARG A 71 12.56 7.58 -4.37
CA ARG A 71 11.46 6.69 -4.02
C ARG A 71 10.29 6.90 -4.96
N SER A 72 9.60 5.82 -5.33
CA SER A 72 8.34 5.89 -6.07
C SER A 72 7.25 5.19 -5.28
N LEU A 73 6.13 5.90 -5.04
CA LEU A 73 4.92 5.28 -4.52
C LEU A 73 3.99 5.02 -5.70
N THR A 74 3.78 3.74 -5.99
CA THR A 74 3.21 3.32 -7.26
C THR A 74 1.94 2.49 -7.04
N PHE A 75 0.86 2.89 -7.71
CA PHE A 75 -0.26 1.99 -7.97
C PHE A 75 -0.01 1.18 -9.25
N LEU A 76 -0.10 -0.14 -9.14
CA LEU A 76 -0.08 -1.08 -10.26
C LEU A 76 -1.46 -1.71 -10.37
N ILE A 77 -2.15 -1.47 -11.49
CA ILE A 77 -3.50 -1.96 -11.73
C ILE A 77 -3.48 -2.83 -12.99
N ASN A 78 -3.79 -4.11 -12.83
CA ASN A 78 -3.74 -5.07 -13.93
C ASN A 78 -4.75 -6.19 -13.73
N TYR A 79 -5.28 -6.73 -14.83
CA TYR A 79 -6.04 -7.97 -14.76
C TYR A 79 -5.11 -9.17 -14.58
N ILE A 80 -5.59 -10.18 -13.85
CA ILE A 80 -4.93 -11.47 -13.68
C ILE A 80 -5.94 -12.60 -13.88
N SER A 81 -5.46 -13.77 -14.30
CA SER A 81 -6.27 -14.99 -14.34
C SER A 81 -6.09 -15.75 -13.04
N VAL A 82 -7.21 -16.08 -12.37
CA VAL A 82 -7.25 -16.94 -11.19
C VAL A 82 -8.10 -18.15 -11.53
N GLY A 83 -7.44 -19.22 -12.00
CA GLY A 83 -8.13 -20.30 -12.69
C GLY A 83 -8.81 -19.76 -13.95
N ASP A 84 -10.11 -20.02 -14.08
CA ASP A 84 -10.94 -19.56 -15.21
C ASP A 84 -11.57 -18.18 -14.98
N ILE A 85 -11.31 -17.55 -13.83
CA ILE A 85 -11.88 -16.25 -13.46
C ILE A 85 -10.88 -15.15 -13.80
N LEU A 86 -11.36 -14.12 -14.49
CA LEU A 86 -10.63 -12.88 -14.70
C LEU A 86 -10.85 -11.95 -13.51
N ALA A 87 -9.80 -11.64 -12.77
CA ALA A 87 -9.83 -10.78 -11.60
C ALA A 87 -8.97 -9.52 -11.82
N LEU A 88 -9.31 -8.43 -11.14
CA LEU A 88 -8.49 -7.22 -11.09
C LEU A 88 -7.54 -7.32 -9.90
N LYS A 89 -6.26 -7.03 -10.14
CA LYS A 89 -5.24 -6.86 -9.10
C LYS A 89 -4.87 -5.38 -9.02
N VAL A 90 -4.99 -4.82 -7.84
CA VAL A 90 -4.54 -3.46 -7.50
C VAL A 90 -3.45 -3.58 -6.45
N SER A 91 -2.30 -2.96 -6.68
CA SER A 91 -1.18 -2.99 -5.75
C SER A 91 -0.66 -1.59 -5.48
N LEU A 92 -0.46 -1.25 -4.20
CA LEU A 92 0.24 -0.05 -3.77
C LEU A 92 1.63 -0.44 -3.27
N VAL A 93 2.66 0.13 -3.87
CA VAL A 93 4.06 -0.27 -3.63
C VAL A 93 4.94 0.97 -3.49
N LEU A 94 5.73 1.03 -2.41
CA LEU A 94 6.81 2.01 -2.27
C LEU A 94 8.14 1.34 -2.59
N GLY A 95 8.75 1.72 -3.69
CA GLY A 95 10.06 1.26 -4.12
C GLY A 95 11.13 2.33 -3.91
N GLU A 96 12.34 1.91 -3.56
CA GLU A 96 13.50 2.80 -3.48
C GLU A 96 14.83 2.09 -3.76
N ASP A 97 15.78 2.83 -4.30
CA ASP A 97 17.17 2.38 -4.42
C ASP A 97 17.92 2.69 -3.13
N VAL A 98 18.55 1.66 -2.55
CA VAL A 98 19.34 1.76 -1.31
C VAL A 98 20.71 1.12 -1.48
N MET A 99 21.66 1.63 -0.69
CA MET A 99 23.01 1.08 -0.64
C MET A 99 23.09 -0.03 0.40
N ARG A 100 23.46 -1.25 -0.01
CA ARG A 100 23.66 -2.37 0.91
C ARG A 100 24.90 -2.13 1.77
N LEU A 101 24.79 -2.29 3.08
CA LEU A 101 25.86 -1.91 4.02
C LEU A 101 27.10 -2.81 3.93
N ASP A 102 26.92 -4.10 3.67
CA ASP A 102 27.96 -5.13 3.66
C ASP A 102 28.77 -5.11 2.35
N THR A 103 28.12 -5.05 1.20
CA THR A 103 28.79 -5.15 -0.11
C THR A 103 28.98 -3.82 -0.82
N LYS A 104 28.28 -2.76 -0.40
CA LYS A 104 28.25 -1.46 -1.09
C LYS A 104 27.67 -1.53 -2.51
N ASP A 105 26.76 -2.48 -2.75
CA ASP A 105 25.97 -2.50 -3.98
C ASP A 105 24.70 -1.68 -3.82
N GLU A 106 24.33 -0.98 -4.90
CA GLU A 106 23.01 -0.37 -5.02
C GLU A 106 21.97 -1.47 -5.35
N ILE A 107 20.93 -1.53 -4.54
CA ILE A 107 19.85 -2.51 -4.68
C ILE A 107 18.50 -1.80 -4.63
N PHE A 108 17.55 -2.30 -5.42
CA PHE A 108 16.16 -1.87 -5.33
C PHE A 108 15.46 -2.66 -4.22
N VAL A 109 14.76 -1.96 -3.33
CA VAL A 109 13.98 -2.56 -2.24
C VAL A 109 12.54 -2.07 -2.27
N LEU A 110 11.64 -2.93 -1.77
CA LEU A 110 10.27 -2.55 -1.48
C LEU A 110 10.19 -2.12 -0.01
N ALA A 111 10.04 -0.81 0.21
CA ALA A 111 9.81 -0.23 1.52
C ALA A 111 8.35 -0.39 1.96
N TYR A 112 7.42 -0.66 1.03
CA TYR A 112 6.04 -1.04 1.28
C TYR A 112 5.48 -1.82 0.10
N ALA A 113 4.65 -2.82 0.35
CA ALA A 113 3.86 -3.47 -0.69
C ALA A 113 2.56 -4.03 -0.12
N LYS A 114 1.44 -3.67 -0.73
CA LYS A 114 0.14 -4.28 -0.43
C LYS A 114 -0.66 -4.43 -1.72
N SER A 115 -1.39 -5.55 -1.81
CA SER A 115 -2.17 -5.88 -3.00
C SER A 115 -3.54 -6.40 -2.63
N ARG A 116 -4.53 -6.08 -3.46
CA ARG A 116 -5.88 -6.63 -3.42
C ARG A 116 -6.18 -7.28 -4.76
N ILE A 117 -6.91 -8.40 -4.71
CA ILE A 117 -7.35 -9.17 -5.87
C ILE A 117 -8.85 -9.40 -5.70
N PHE A 118 -9.63 -8.99 -6.69
CA PHE A 118 -11.09 -9.06 -6.63
C PHE A 118 -11.69 -9.28 -8.02
N VAL A 119 -12.89 -9.83 -8.05
CA VAL A 119 -13.69 -9.95 -9.27
C VAL A 119 -14.45 -8.64 -9.45
N VAL A 120 -14.47 -8.12 -10.67
CA VAL A 120 -15.11 -6.83 -10.98
C VAL A 120 -16.56 -7.06 -11.37
N GLU A 121 -17.49 -6.46 -10.63
CA GLU A 121 -18.91 -6.32 -10.95
C GLU A 121 -19.20 -4.93 -11.53
N ASN A 122 -18.66 -3.89 -10.88
CA ASN A 122 -18.65 -2.51 -11.37
C ASN A 122 -17.24 -1.95 -11.31
N ILE A 123 -16.63 -1.69 -12.48
CA ILE A 123 -15.25 -1.22 -12.57
C ILE A 123 -15.00 0.11 -11.86
N GLU A 124 -15.99 1.00 -11.78
CA GLU A 124 -15.82 2.30 -11.12
C GLU A 124 -15.77 2.11 -9.60
N ASP A 125 -16.83 1.54 -9.05
CA ASP A 125 -16.98 1.36 -7.61
C ASP A 125 -15.90 0.41 -7.07
N ASP A 126 -15.75 -0.78 -7.67
CA ASP A 126 -14.83 -1.81 -7.15
C ASP A 126 -13.37 -1.34 -7.21
N LEU A 127 -12.98 -0.59 -8.25
CA LEU A 127 -11.62 -0.06 -8.34
C LEU A 127 -11.39 1.03 -7.28
N MET A 128 -12.31 1.98 -7.17
CA MET A 128 -12.14 3.11 -6.27
C MET A 128 -12.18 2.68 -4.81
N ASP A 129 -13.11 1.80 -4.43
CA ASP A 129 -13.20 1.26 -3.06
C ASP A 129 -11.88 0.56 -2.67
N ASN A 130 -11.32 -0.27 -3.56
CA ASN A 130 -10.06 -0.96 -3.27
C ASN A 130 -8.84 -0.02 -3.27
N VAL A 131 -8.87 1.08 -4.02
CA VAL A 131 -7.83 2.11 -4.00
C VAL A 131 -7.88 2.88 -2.69
N GLU A 132 -9.07 3.30 -2.26
CA GLU A 132 -9.30 4.02 -1.00
C GLU A 132 -8.85 3.18 0.20
N ASP A 133 -9.25 1.91 0.27
CA ASP A 133 -8.79 0.98 1.29
C ASP A 133 -7.26 0.88 1.37
N LEU A 134 -6.58 0.77 0.21
CA LEU A 134 -5.12 0.66 0.17
C LEU A 134 -4.42 1.95 0.60
N LEU A 135 -5.01 3.11 0.27
CA LEU A 135 -4.52 4.42 0.69
C LEU A 135 -4.69 4.62 2.20
N GLU A 136 -5.85 4.26 2.75
CA GLU A 136 -6.13 4.34 4.18
C GLU A 136 -5.14 3.49 4.98
N GLU A 137 -4.96 2.23 4.60
CA GLU A 137 -4.02 1.32 5.25
C GLU A 137 -2.56 1.81 5.16
N PHE A 138 -2.17 2.39 4.02
CA PHE A 138 -0.84 3.02 3.90
C PHE A 138 -0.71 4.22 4.83
N ALA A 139 -1.72 5.08 4.90
CA ALA A 139 -1.73 6.28 5.73
C ALA A 139 -1.71 5.93 7.22
N GLU A 140 -2.44 4.91 7.66
CA GLU A 140 -2.38 4.36 9.01
C GLU A 140 -0.97 3.88 9.35
N GLN A 141 -0.39 3.00 8.53
CA GLN A 141 0.97 2.50 8.77
C GLN A 141 2.00 3.65 8.76
N TYR A 142 1.86 4.62 7.85
CA TYR A 142 2.77 5.77 7.78
C TYR A 142 2.74 6.56 9.09
N ARG A 143 1.54 6.88 9.60
CA ARG A 143 1.37 7.62 10.86
C ARG A 143 1.97 6.84 12.03
N GLU A 144 1.70 5.54 12.11
CA GLU A 144 2.28 4.67 13.15
C GLU A 144 3.80 4.61 13.11
N ASP A 145 4.41 4.63 11.92
CA ASP A 145 5.86 4.57 11.73
C ASP A 145 6.59 5.91 11.95
N GLN A 146 5.84 7.03 12.04
CA GLN A 146 6.38 8.34 12.42
C GLN A 146 6.21 8.68 13.92
N LEU A 147 5.52 7.84 14.70
CA LEU A 147 5.41 7.95 16.17
C LEU A 147 6.71 7.53 16.87
#